data_AF-A0A955YPE6-F1
#
_entry.id   AF-A0A955YPE6-F1
#
_cell.length_a   1.000
_cell.length_b   1.000
_cell.length_c   1.000
_cell.angle_alpha   90.00
_cell.angle_beta   90.00
_cell.angle_gamma   90.00
#
_symmetry.space_group_name_H-M   'P 1'
#
loop_
_entity.id
_entity.type
_entity.pdbx_description
1 polymer ?
#
loop_
_entity_poly.entity_id
_entity_poly.type
_entity_poly.pdbx_seq_one_letter_code
_entity_poly.pdbx_strand_id
1 'polypeptide(L)'
;MTCTTPIRRVPCASLSALLVLAAAATGCDDTLHTLPDDGGTTDTGVSIPVTEGCEDLEPLHCMLPWPSSQFLTADAATVTGLRVDLPDEHMPRDRRGNQVTRVSQWERFDGFSPATSLMTGFSGKLDDANLSDALHLADTLLPGSQTILLDVETGELVAHFAEIDKWNAQNPDTTTFYMRPATRLREDRRYIAAIRTGLRRTDGSTVAPSEFFRVLRDQQVTDVPAVETRRAAMEDIFTRLATAGVPRAE
;
A
#
# COMPACT_ATOMS: atom_id res chain seq x y z
N MET A 1 -1.06 63.24 -41.66
CA MET A 1 0.12 63.23 -42.55
C MET A 1 1.22 62.49 -41.80
N THR A 2 1.21 61.15 -41.84
CA THR A 2 2.03 60.31 -42.74
C THR A 2 3.53 60.53 -42.58
N CYS A 3 4.20 59.59 -41.93
CA CYS A 3 5.59 59.20 -42.25
C CYS A 3 5.79 57.74 -41.81
N THR A 4 5.86 56.76 -42.73
CA THR A 4 7.10 56.13 -43.28
C THR A 4 7.99 55.54 -42.17
N THR A 5 8.45 54.28 -42.13
CA THR A 5 8.69 53.20 -43.12
C THR A 5 9.06 51.93 -42.31
N PRO A 6 8.81 50.68 -42.75
CA PRO A 6 9.41 49.49 -42.13
C PRO A 6 10.68 49.04 -42.89
N ILE A 7 11.75 48.70 -42.15
CA ILE A 7 12.98 48.10 -42.70
C ILE A 7 12.96 46.59 -42.45
N ARG A 8 13.16 45.84 -43.55
CA ARG A 8 13.29 44.37 -43.67
C ARG A 8 14.55 43.83 -43.00
N ARG A 9 14.51 42.56 -42.53
CA ARG A 9 15.44 41.45 -42.91
C ARG A 9 14.75 40.08 -42.75
N VAL A 10 15.15 39.14 -43.62
CA VAL A 10 14.77 37.72 -43.86
C VAL A 10 16.11 36.94 -43.97
N PRO A 11 16.29 35.59 -44.08
CA PRO A 11 15.54 34.34 -43.75
C PRO A 11 16.37 33.33 -42.88
N CYS A 12 15.83 32.14 -42.57
CA CYS A 12 16.43 30.79 -42.82
C CYS A 12 15.55 29.72 -42.13
N ALA A 13 14.85 28.82 -42.86
CA ALA A 13 15.29 27.47 -43.23
C ALA A 13 15.36 26.53 -42.00
N SER A 14 14.80 25.31 -41.95
CA SER A 14 14.59 24.31 -42.99
C SER A 14 13.60 23.22 -42.54
N LEU A 15 12.89 22.63 -43.50
CA LEU A 15 12.16 21.36 -43.46
C LEU A 15 13.07 20.17 -43.13
N SER A 16 12.44 19.08 -42.64
CA SER A 16 12.57 17.66 -43.11
C SER A 16 12.49 16.70 -41.91
N ALA A 17 11.92 15.49 -41.97
CA ALA A 17 10.98 14.82 -42.86
C ALA A 17 10.62 13.50 -42.14
N LEU A 18 9.36 13.07 -42.24
CA LEU A 18 8.93 11.71 -41.93
C LEU A 18 9.67 10.70 -42.83
N LEU A 19 10.04 9.54 -42.30
CA LEU A 19 10.34 8.36 -43.11
C LEU A 19 9.57 7.14 -42.58
N VAL A 20 8.60 6.71 -43.37
CA VAL A 20 7.95 5.39 -43.34
C VAL A 20 8.81 4.46 -44.19
N LEU A 21 9.10 3.25 -43.71
CA LEU A 21 9.63 2.18 -44.56
C LEU A 21 8.77 0.93 -44.39
N ALA A 22 8.00 0.64 -45.45
CA ALA A 22 7.40 -0.66 -45.71
C ALA A 22 8.26 -1.35 -46.78
N ALA A 23 8.55 -2.64 -46.58
CA ALA A 23 9.10 -3.49 -47.62
C ALA A 23 8.36 -4.83 -47.59
N ALA A 24 7.78 -5.20 -48.74
CA ALA A 24 7.25 -6.52 -49.02
C ALA A 24 8.19 -7.21 -50.00
N ALA A 25 8.49 -8.49 -49.77
CA ALA A 25 9.01 -9.40 -50.79
C ALA A 25 8.48 -10.81 -50.49
N THR A 26 7.85 -11.41 -51.50
CA THR A 26 7.41 -12.80 -51.55
C THR A 26 8.55 -13.72 -51.98
N GLY A 27 8.65 -14.89 -51.35
CA GLY A 27 9.42 -16.04 -51.85
C GLY A 27 8.96 -17.32 -51.15
N CYS A 28 8.45 -18.28 -51.93
CA CYS A 28 8.16 -19.64 -51.50
C CYS A 28 9.47 -20.45 -51.42
N ASP A 29 9.67 -21.21 -50.36
CA ASP A 29 10.32 -22.53 -50.45
C ASP A 29 9.75 -23.47 -49.38
N ASP A 30 9.51 -24.70 -49.79
CA ASP A 30 8.75 -25.73 -49.10
C ASP A 30 9.71 -26.55 -48.23
N THR A 31 9.83 -26.18 -46.95
CA THR A 31 10.51 -27.02 -45.96
C THR A 31 9.67 -27.11 -44.70
N LEU A 32 9.15 -28.32 -44.45
CA LEU A 32 8.45 -28.69 -43.25
C LEU A 32 9.44 -28.70 -42.06
N HIS A 33 9.68 -27.53 -41.47
CA HIS A 33 10.22 -27.42 -40.12
C HIS A 33 9.07 -27.22 -39.15
N THR A 34 8.81 -28.24 -38.34
CA THR A 34 8.03 -28.10 -37.10
C THR A 34 8.69 -27.01 -36.25
N LEU A 35 8.14 -25.81 -36.30
CA LEU A 35 8.42 -24.77 -35.32
C LEU A 35 7.90 -25.28 -33.96
N PRO A 36 8.69 -25.17 -32.89
CA PRO A 36 8.12 -25.24 -31.56
C PRO A 36 6.99 -24.23 -31.48
N ASP A 37 5.89 -24.66 -30.88
CA ASP A 37 4.84 -23.78 -30.38
C ASP A 37 5.53 -22.70 -29.52
N ASP A 38 5.66 -21.48 -30.05
CA ASP A 38 6.04 -20.30 -29.27
C ASP A 38 4.83 -19.94 -28.40
N GLY A 39 4.53 -20.85 -27.48
CA GLY A 39 3.50 -20.72 -26.47
C GLY A 39 3.89 -19.57 -25.56
N GLY A 40 3.23 -18.44 -25.78
CA GLY A 40 3.16 -17.30 -24.87
C GLY A 40 4.51 -16.65 -24.61
N THR A 41 4.67 -15.43 -25.14
CA THR A 41 5.42 -14.38 -24.44
C THR A 41 5.14 -14.49 -22.94
N THR A 42 6.11 -14.98 -22.18
CA THR A 42 6.10 -14.94 -20.74
C THR A 42 6.01 -13.48 -20.34
N ASP A 43 4.88 -13.12 -19.77
CA ASP A 43 4.69 -11.89 -19.02
C ASP A 43 5.91 -11.73 -18.11
N THR A 44 6.77 -10.74 -18.37
CA THR A 44 7.81 -10.35 -17.41
C THR A 44 7.16 -9.59 -16.25
N GLY A 45 6.02 -10.10 -15.77
CA GLY A 45 5.17 -9.53 -14.76
C GLY A 45 5.99 -9.27 -13.51
N VAL A 46 5.81 -8.08 -12.94
CA VAL A 46 6.43 -7.72 -11.67
C VAL A 46 6.03 -8.79 -10.65
N SER A 47 7.00 -9.44 -10.03
CA SER A 47 6.74 -10.46 -9.02
C SER A 47 6.03 -9.84 -7.82
N ILE A 48 4.89 -10.40 -7.41
CA ILE A 48 4.18 -9.98 -6.19
C ILE A 48 4.77 -10.78 -5.02
N PRO A 49 5.53 -10.15 -4.11
CA PRO A 49 6.09 -10.87 -2.97
C PRO A 49 4.95 -11.28 -2.02
N VAL A 50 4.96 -12.55 -1.62
CA VAL A 50 4.02 -13.15 -0.67
C VAL A 50 4.80 -14.07 0.26
N THR A 51 4.54 -13.96 1.54
CA THR A 51 5.03 -14.91 2.55
C THR A 51 3.86 -15.51 3.29
N GLU A 52 3.69 -16.83 3.19
CA GLU A 52 2.61 -17.54 3.87
C GLU A 52 2.62 -17.25 5.38
N GLY A 53 1.45 -16.94 5.94
CA GLY A 53 1.29 -16.57 7.35
C GLY A 53 1.59 -15.09 7.65
N CYS A 54 2.14 -14.31 6.73
CA CYS A 54 2.39 -12.88 6.94
C CYS A 54 1.22 -11.99 6.55
N GLU A 55 1.29 -10.73 6.99
CA GLU A 55 0.53 -9.64 6.41
C GLU A 55 1.35 -9.02 5.26
N ASP A 56 0.99 -9.35 4.02
CA ASP A 56 1.74 -8.97 2.83
C ASP A 56 1.46 -7.54 2.33
N LEU A 57 0.54 -6.80 2.96
CA LEU A 57 0.35 -5.37 2.68
C LEU A 57 1.63 -4.55 2.94
N GLU A 58 2.44 -4.96 3.93
CA GLU A 58 3.73 -4.36 4.29
C GLU A 58 4.84 -5.39 4.07
N PRO A 59 5.65 -5.27 3.01
CA PRO A 59 6.56 -6.34 2.61
C PRO A 59 7.85 -6.45 3.44
N LEU A 60 8.10 -5.55 4.40
CA LEU A 60 9.34 -5.53 5.19
C LEU A 60 9.25 -6.38 6.46
N HIS A 61 8.08 -6.45 7.11
CA HIS A 61 7.90 -7.16 8.37
C HIS A 61 6.61 -7.95 8.36
N CYS A 62 6.72 -9.25 8.60
CA CYS A 62 5.61 -10.20 8.54
C CYS A 62 4.37 -9.82 9.38
N MET A 63 4.57 -9.18 10.54
CA MET A 63 3.49 -8.82 11.47
C MET A 63 2.92 -7.41 11.25
N LEU A 64 3.43 -6.66 10.26
CA LEU A 64 2.96 -5.31 9.94
C LEU A 64 2.12 -5.30 8.65
N PRO A 65 1.16 -4.36 8.50
CA PRO A 65 0.65 -3.46 9.53
C PRO A 65 0.09 -4.20 10.75
N TRP A 66 0.31 -3.60 11.92
CA TRP A 66 -0.22 -4.07 13.19
C TRP A 66 -1.20 -3.05 13.77
N PRO A 67 -2.33 -3.46 14.34
CA PRO A 67 -2.93 -4.78 14.19
C PRO A 67 -3.44 -5.01 12.76
N SER A 68 -3.60 -6.27 12.35
CA SER A 68 -4.27 -6.63 11.10
C SER A 68 -5.29 -7.76 11.29
N SER A 69 -6.40 -7.64 10.56
CA SER A 69 -7.40 -8.71 10.42
C SER A 69 -6.88 -9.99 9.77
N GLN A 70 -5.69 -9.95 9.15
CA GLN A 70 -5.01 -11.14 8.66
C GLN A 70 -4.71 -12.15 9.77
N PHE A 71 -4.56 -11.67 11.00
CA PHE A 71 -4.30 -12.49 12.19
C PHE A 71 -5.56 -12.68 13.05
N LEU A 72 -6.74 -12.67 12.42
CA LEU A 72 -8.00 -12.98 13.08
C LEU A 72 -8.63 -14.22 12.41
N THR A 73 -9.11 -15.14 13.23
CA THR A 73 -9.88 -16.30 12.79
C THR A 73 -11.28 -16.28 13.41
N ALA A 74 -12.24 -16.94 12.77
CA ALA A 74 -13.60 -17.02 13.28
C ALA A 74 -13.66 -17.94 14.51
N ASP A 75 -14.32 -17.48 15.58
CA ASP A 75 -14.56 -18.27 16.79
C ASP A 75 -15.94 -17.93 17.37
N ALA A 76 -16.91 -18.82 17.17
CA ALA A 76 -18.29 -18.60 17.63
C ALA A 76 -18.45 -18.66 19.16
N ALA A 77 -17.41 -19.04 19.91
CA ALA A 77 -17.43 -19.05 21.37
C ALA A 77 -17.10 -17.70 21.99
N THR A 78 -16.61 -16.73 21.21
CA THR A 78 -16.26 -15.39 21.69
C THR A 78 -17.38 -14.38 21.46
N VAL A 79 -17.30 -13.20 22.09
CA VAL A 79 -18.34 -12.17 21.97
C VAL A 79 -18.36 -11.55 20.58
N THR A 80 -17.17 -11.27 20.04
CA THR A 80 -16.99 -10.65 18.71
C THR A 80 -17.14 -11.65 17.56
N GLY A 81 -17.19 -12.96 17.85
CA GLY A 81 -17.13 -14.03 16.86
C GLY A 81 -15.75 -14.24 16.24
N LEU A 82 -14.71 -13.60 16.78
CA LEU A 82 -13.34 -13.63 16.30
C LEU A 82 -12.38 -14.05 17.40
N ARG A 83 -11.17 -14.46 17.00
CA ARG A 83 -10.04 -14.74 17.88
C ARG A 83 -8.75 -14.34 17.19
N VAL A 84 -7.81 -13.77 17.95
CA VAL A 84 -6.45 -13.51 17.47
C VAL A 84 -5.74 -14.84 17.21
N ASP A 85 -5.11 -14.98 16.04
CA ASP A 85 -4.41 -16.17 15.61
C ASP A 85 -3.08 -15.74 14.97
N LEU A 86 -2.01 -15.80 15.76
CA LEU A 86 -0.68 -15.33 15.36
C LEU A 86 0.18 -16.52 14.94
N PRO A 87 0.83 -16.47 13.76
CA PRO A 87 1.71 -17.54 13.31
C PRO A 87 2.94 -17.64 14.20
N ASP A 88 3.06 -18.78 14.90
CA ASP A 88 4.20 -19.06 15.78
C ASP A 88 5.53 -18.90 15.02
N GLU A 89 5.58 -19.36 13.76
CA GLU A 89 6.75 -19.38 12.87
C GLU A 89 7.33 -17.99 12.57
N HIS A 90 6.52 -16.93 12.67
CA HIS A 90 6.91 -15.56 12.36
C HIS A 90 7.08 -14.67 13.59
N MET A 91 6.89 -15.24 14.79
CA MET A 91 7.15 -14.51 16.02
C MET A 91 8.63 -14.11 16.13
N PRO A 92 8.92 -12.92 16.71
CA PRO A 92 10.28 -12.48 16.95
C PRO A 92 11.09 -13.52 17.72
N ARG A 93 12.38 -13.62 17.38
CA ARG A 93 13.35 -14.46 18.10
C ARG A 93 14.05 -13.64 19.18
N ASP A 94 14.37 -14.29 20.29
CA ASP A 94 15.22 -13.68 21.31
C ASP A 94 16.67 -13.50 20.82
N ARG A 95 17.51 -12.85 21.63
CA ARG A 95 18.93 -12.63 21.28
C ARG A 95 19.76 -13.92 21.12
N ARG A 96 19.22 -15.07 21.55
CA ARG A 96 19.84 -16.40 21.43
C ARG A 96 19.28 -17.19 20.23
N GLY A 97 18.38 -16.59 19.45
CA GLY A 97 17.75 -17.22 18.29
C GLY A 97 16.53 -18.09 18.64
N ASN A 98 16.15 -18.19 19.91
CA ASN A 98 14.96 -18.96 20.29
C ASN A 98 13.71 -18.22 19.85
N GLN A 99 12.80 -18.96 19.26
CA GLN A 99 11.50 -18.43 18.87
C GLN A 99 10.65 -18.16 20.11
N VAL A 100 9.97 -17.02 20.13
CA VAL A 100 8.94 -16.76 21.14
C VAL A 100 7.70 -17.57 20.73
N THR A 101 7.57 -18.78 21.27
CA THR A 101 6.49 -19.75 20.94
C THR A 101 5.32 -19.73 21.93
N ARG A 102 5.30 -18.80 22.89
CA ARG A 102 4.21 -18.67 23.86
C ARG A 102 3.17 -17.67 23.37
N VAL A 103 2.68 -17.84 22.14
CA VAL A 103 1.64 -16.97 21.57
C VAL A 103 0.24 -17.29 22.05
N SER A 104 0.01 -18.49 22.59
CA SER A 104 -1.31 -18.95 23.08
C SER A 104 -2.00 -18.03 24.10
N GLN A 105 -1.28 -17.09 24.72
CA GLN A 105 -1.92 -16.06 25.55
C GLN A 105 -2.64 -15.00 24.72
N TRP A 106 -2.12 -14.68 23.53
CA TRP A 106 -2.76 -13.78 22.57
C TRP A 106 -3.99 -14.42 21.93
N GLU A 107 -3.94 -15.74 21.70
CA GLU A 107 -5.08 -16.51 21.20
C GLU A 107 -6.29 -16.51 22.15
N ARG A 108 -6.17 -15.98 23.37
CA ARG A 108 -7.31 -15.80 24.27
C ARG A 108 -8.11 -14.53 23.99
N PHE A 109 -7.58 -13.63 23.18
CA PHE A 109 -8.25 -12.37 22.85
C PHE A 109 -9.17 -12.56 21.66
N ASP A 110 -10.39 -12.05 21.78
CA ASP A 110 -11.41 -12.05 20.73
C ASP A 110 -11.30 -10.83 19.81
N GLY A 111 -10.09 -10.29 19.67
CA GLY A 111 -9.80 -9.09 18.91
C GLY A 111 -8.55 -8.40 19.44
N PHE A 112 -8.17 -7.30 18.80
CA PHE A 112 -7.04 -6.50 19.25
C PHE A 112 -7.45 -5.48 20.30
N SER A 113 -6.49 -5.10 21.15
CA SER A 113 -6.71 -4.11 22.19
C SER A 113 -7.21 -2.79 21.61
N PRO A 114 -8.27 -2.18 22.17
CA PRO A 114 -8.76 -0.87 21.74
C PRO A 114 -7.81 0.29 22.10
N ALA A 115 -6.71 -0.01 22.81
CA ALA A 115 -5.66 0.93 23.17
C ALA A 115 -4.32 0.66 22.45
N THR A 116 -4.33 -0.17 21.40
CA THR A 116 -3.12 -0.46 20.63
C THR A 116 -2.72 0.73 19.74
N SER A 117 -1.41 0.95 19.59
CA SER A 117 -0.91 1.83 18.53
C SER A 117 -0.97 1.07 17.21
N LEU A 118 -1.38 1.75 16.14
CA LEU A 118 -1.31 1.19 14.81
C LEU A 118 0.08 1.44 14.25
N MET A 119 0.65 0.46 13.56
CA MET A 119 2.03 0.46 13.09
C MET A 119 2.13 -0.09 11.69
N THR A 120 3.04 0.46 10.88
CA THR A 120 3.46 -0.13 9.60
C THR A 120 4.91 0.25 9.30
N GLY A 121 5.50 -0.41 8.30
CA GLY A 121 6.83 -0.12 7.78
C GLY A 121 6.79 0.53 6.40
N PHE A 122 7.82 1.30 6.08
CA PHE A 122 8.06 1.82 4.73
C PHE A 122 9.53 1.71 4.35
N SER A 123 9.79 1.44 3.07
CA SER A 123 11.13 1.52 2.49
C SER A 123 11.54 2.97 2.25
N GLY A 124 12.75 3.31 2.69
CA GLY A 124 13.34 4.65 2.68
C GLY A 124 12.93 5.48 3.90
N LYS A 125 13.49 6.70 3.98
CA LYS A 125 13.13 7.70 4.99
C LYS A 125 11.93 8.52 4.58
N LEU A 126 10.89 8.48 5.42
CA LEU A 126 9.72 9.34 5.27
C LEU A 126 10.01 10.76 5.76
N ASP A 127 9.35 11.71 5.11
CA ASP A 127 9.18 13.07 5.60
C ASP A 127 7.85 13.13 6.39
N ASP A 128 7.91 13.65 7.61
CA ASP A 128 6.74 13.80 8.48
C ASP A 128 6.12 15.20 8.44
N ALA A 129 6.61 16.10 7.59
CA ALA A 129 6.14 17.49 7.50
C ALA A 129 4.65 17.64 7.17
N ASN A 130 4.02 16.65 6.53
CA ASN A 130 2.59 16.65 6.18
C ASN A 130 1.75 15.69 7.02
N LEU A 131 2.28 15.19 8.14
CA LEU A 131 1.54 14.40 9.12
C LEU A 131 0.98 15.31 10.23
N SER A 132 -0.19 14.97 10.73
CA SER A 132 -0.76 15.62 11.91
C SER A 132 -0.07 15.09 13.18
N ASP A 133 0.56 15.97 13.95
CA ASP A 133 1.24 15.64 15.20
C ASP A 133 0.28 15.58 16.40
N ALA A 134 0.81 15.26 17.59
CA ALA A 134 0.02 15.14 18.81
C ALA A 134 -0.63 16.46 19.29
N LEU A 135 -0.17 17.62 18.81
CA LEU A 135 -0.76 18.92 19.12
C LEU A 135 -1.85 19.33 18.11
N HIS A 136 -1.84 18.72 16.91
CA HIS A 136 -2.74 19.03 15.81
C HIS A 136 -3.60 17.82 15.39
N LEU A 137 -3.90 16.91 16.32
CA LEU A 137 -4.66 15.68 16.05
C LEU A 137 -6.04 15.91 15.41
N ALA A 138 -6.67 17.08 15.64
CA ALA A 138 -7.96 17.42 15.04
C ALA A 138 -7.89 17.56 13.52
N ASP A 139 -6.70 17.84 12.97
CA ASP A 139 -6.49 17.99 11.53
C ASP A 139 -6.66 16.64 10.79
N THR A 140 -6.55 15.51 11.50
CA THR A 140 -6.84 14.18 10.92
C THR A 140 -8.30 13.95 10.56
N LEU A 141 -9.20 14.82 11.03
CA LEU A 141 -10.62 14.81 10.67
C LEU A 141 -10.92 15.60 9.39
N LEU A 142 -9.93 16.33 8.85
CA LEU A 142 -10.11 17.17 7.67
C LEU A 142 -9.80 16.40 6.37
N PRO A 143 -10.44 16.75 5.23
CA PRO A 143 -10.27 16.01 3.97
C PRO A 143 -8.83 15.93 3.42
N GLY A 144 -7.93 16.81 3.87
CA GLY A 144 -6.53 16.86 3.43
C GLY A 144 -5.57 16.02 4.26
N SER A 145 -6.04 15.33 5.31
CA SER A 145 -5.17 14.48 6.13
C SER A 145 -4.61 13.31 5.32
N GLN A 146 -3.33 13.01 5.54
CA GLN A 146 -2.64 11.87 4.91
C GLN A 146 -2.97 10.54 5.58
N THR A 147 -3.57 10.58 6.77
CA THR A 147 -3.90 9.38 7.53
C THR A 147 -5.36 9.40 7.93
N ILE A 148 -5.98 8.23 7.87
CA ILE A 148 -7.41 8.05 8.13
C ILE A 148 -7.57 6.91 9.12
N LEU A 149 -8.39 7.14 10.13
CA LEU A 149 -8.88 6.09 11.01
C LEU A 149 -10.41 6.17 11.03
N LEU A 150 -11.07 5.17 10.47
CA LEU A 150 -12.50 5.12 10.22
C LEU A 150 -13.15 4.05 11.10
N ASP A 151 -14.16 4.43 11.90
CA ASP A 151 -15.06 3.50 12.58
C ASP A 151 -16.05 2.94 11.55
N VAL A 152 -16.00 1.63 11.29
CA VAL A 152 -16.73 1.00 10.18
C VAL A 152 -18.23 0.99 10.39
N GLU A 153 -18.66 0.90 11.64
CA GLU A 153 -20.06 0.80 12.03
C GLU A 153 -20.77 2.16 12.00
N THR A 154 -20.07 3.24 12.36
CA THR A 154 -20.65 4.60 12.38
C THR A 154 -20.32 5.40 11.13
N GLY A 155 -19.23 5.07 10.44
CA GLY A 155 -18.67 5.89 9.35
C GLY A 155 -17.95 7.15 9.84
N GLU A 156 -17.76 7.31 11.16
CA GLU A 156 -17.09 8.47 11.74
C GLU A 156 -15.56 8.35 11.68
N LEU A 157 -14.89 9.46 11.42
CA LEU A 157 -13.44 9.56 11.54
C LEU A 157 -13.04 9.68 13.01
N VAL A 158 -12.00 8.95 13.39
CA VAL A 158 -11.40 8.98 14.72
C VAL A 158 -10.16 9.88 14.67
N ALA A 159 -10.17 10.93 15.50
CA ALA A 159 -9.02 11.81 15.62
C ALA A 159 -7.81 11.02 16.13
N HIS A 160 -6.66 11.24 15.52
CA HIS A 160 -5.42 10.58 15.85
C HIS A 160 -4.24 11.49 15.52
N PHE A 161 -3.03 11.07 15.86
CA PHE A 161 -1.81 11.65 15.31
C PHE A 161 -0.98 10.56 14.64
N ALA A 162 -0.14 10.97 13.70
CA ALA A 162 0.78 10.07 13.01
C ALA A 162 2.22 10.52 13.26
N GLU A 163 3.11 9.56 13.45
CA GLU A 163 4.52 9.82 13.72
C GLU A 163 5.41 8.76 13.08
N ILE A 164 6.66 9.15 12.84
CA ILE A 164 7.73 8.23 12.43
C ILE A 164 8.69 8.03 13.59
N ASP A 165 9.28 6.84 13.69
CA ASP A 165 10.36 6.63 14.64
C ASP A 165 11.56 7.53 14.25
N LYS A 166 12.01 8.39 15.17
CA LYS A 166 13.15 9.30 14.99
C LYS A 166 14.40 8.86 15.73
N TRP A 167 14.44 7.63 16.24
CA TRP A 167 15.63 7.08 16.87
C TRP A 167 16.82 7.05 15.90
N ASN A 168 17.96 7.58 16.34
CA ASN A 168 19.12 7.85 15.49
C ASN A 168 19.88 6.58 15.03
N ALA A 169 19.73 5.46 15.73
CA ALA A 169 20.39 4.19 15.37
C ALA A 169 19.50 3.28 14.50
N GLN A 170 18.43 3.81 13.89
CA GLN A 170 17.59 3.06 12.97
C GLN A 170 18.27 2.80 11.63
N ASN A 171 17.84 1.74 10.96
CA ASN A 171 18.21 1.48 9.57
C ASN A 171 17.86 2.70 8.70
N PRO A 172 18.80 3.29 7.96
CA PRO A 172 18.51 4.42 7.07
C PRO A 172 17.53 4.07 5.95
N ASP A 173 17.43 2.80 5.57
CA ASP A 173 16.66 2.33 4.43
C ASP A 173 15.22 1.96 4.77
N THR A 174 14.80 2.11 6.02
CA THR A 174 13.42 1.86 6.45
C THR A 174 12.92 2.92 7.43
N THR A 175 11.60 3.05 7.52
CA THR A 175 10.92 3.88 8.51
C THR A 175 9.80 3.09 9.16
N THR A 176 9.79 3.06 10.49
CA THR A 176 8.61 2.61 11.27
C THR A 176 7.66 3.78 11.42
N PHE A 177 6.40 3.56 11.05
CA PHE A 177 5.34 4.56 11.06
C PHE A 177 4.26 4.16 12.07
N TYR A 178 3.73 5.14 12.80
CA TYR A 178 2.70 4.93 13.80
C TYR A 178 1.48 5.82 13.52
N MET A 179 0.29 5.30 13.80
CA MET A 179 -0.92 6.09 14.01
C MET A 179 -1.44 5.83 15.41
N ARG A 180 -1.74 6.89 16.15
CA ARG A 180 -2.14 6.82 17.56
C ARG A 180 -3.49 7.49 17.75
N PRO A 181 -4.56 6.70 18.01
CA PRO A 181 -5.87 7.25 18.32
C PRO A 181 -5.79 8.23 19.49
N ALA A 182 -6.44 9.38 19.35
CA ALA A 182 -6.50 10.40 20.40
C ALA A 182 -7.38 9.98 21.59
N THR A 183 -8.25 8.99 21.36
CA THR A 183 -9.09 8.35 22.36
C THR A 183 -8.96 6.84 22.25
N ARG A 184 -9.23 6.12 23.36
CA ARG A 184 -9.40 4.67 23.31
C ARG A 184 -10.48 4.33 22.28
N LEU A 185 -10.21 3.36 21.42
CA LEU A 185 -11.18 2.83 20.47
C LEU A 185 -12.30 2.09 21.21
N ARG A 186 -13.42 1.84 20.55
CA ARG A 186 -14.51 1.09 21.16
C ARG A 186 -14.23 -0.41 21.02
N GLU A 187 -14.63 -1.16 22.04
CA GLU A 187 -14.65 -2.62 22.00
C GLU A 187 -15.73 -3.10 21.02
N ASP A 188 -15.58 -4.33 20.50
CA ASP A 188 -16.53 -4.93 19.55
C ASP A 188 -16.83 -4.02 18.34
N ARG A 189 -15.76 -3.51 17.73
CA ARG A 189 -15.80 -2.64 16.56
C ARG A 189 -14.70 -2.95 15.58
N ARG A 190 -14.98 -2.70 14.31
CA ARG A 190 -14.00 -2.75 13.24
C ARG A 190 -13.56 -1.34 12.86
N TYR A 191 -12.25 -1.16 12.76
CA TYR A 191 -11.65 0.09 12.28
C TYR A 191 -10.88 -0.15 10.99
N ILE A 192 -10.93 0.83 10.09
CA ILE A 192 -10.06 0.90 8.91
C ILE A 192 -9.03 1.99 9.14
N ALA A 193 -7.76 1.62 9.06
CA ALA A 193 -6.66 2.56 8.99
C ALA A 193 -6.18 2.66 7.54
N ALA A 194 -6.01 3.88 7.04
CA ALA A 194 -5.52 4.12 5.69
C ALA A 194 -4.50 5.25 5.67
N ILE A 195 -3.56 5.16 4.74
CA ILE A 195 -2.51 6.14 4.49
C ILE A 195 -2.60 6.52 3.01
N ARG A 196 -2.72 7.83 2.73
CA ARG A 196 -2.86 8.34 1.37
C ARG A 196 -1.52 8.44 0.64
N THR A 197 -1.60 8.48 -0.68
CA THR A 197 -0.53 8.68 -1.66
C THR A 197 0.24 10.00 -1.51
N GLY A 198 -0.27 10.95 -0.72
CA GLY A 198 0.41 12.22 -0.44
C GLY A 198 1.60 12.11 0.53
N LEU A 199 1.87 10.94 1.12
CA LEU A 199 3.08 10.69 1.90
C LEU A 199 4.35 10.86 1.04
N ARG A 200 5.39 11.46 1.62
CA ARG A 200 6.66 11.77 0.93
C ARG A 200 7.85 11.17 1.66
N ARG A 201 8.93 10.98 0.90
CA ARG A 201 10.25 10.73 1.46
C ARG A 201 11.00 12.04 1.69
N THR A 202 12.07 11.98 2.47
CA THR A 202 12.94 13.13 2.74
C THR A 202 13.62 13.70 1.50
N ASP A 203 13.72 12.93 0.41
CA ASP A 203 14.20 13.38 -0.90
C ASP A 203 13.11 14.00 -1.78
N GLY A 204 11.88 14.12 -1.28
CA GLY A 204 10.71 14.65 -1.98
C GLY A 204 9.98 13.65 -2.87
N SER A 205 10.48 12.42 -3.03
CA SER A 205 9.81 11.38 -3.82
C SER A 205 8.51 10.90 -3.16
N THR A 206 7.58 10.41 -3.98
CA THR A 206 6.35 9.77 -3.51
C THR A 206 6.63 8.38 -2.96
N VAL A 207 5.91 7.99 -1.91
CA VAL A 207 5.93 6.61 -1.42
C VAL A 207 5.06 5.75 -2.35
N ALA A 208 5.68 4.74 -2.98
CA ALA A 208 4.95 3.80 -3.82
C ALA A 208 4.24 2.74 -2.95
N PRO A 209 3.04 2.28 -3.33
CA PRO A 209 2.41 1.13 -2.69
C PRO A 209 3.25 -0.14 -2.87
N SER A 210 3.10 -1.12 -1.98
CA SER A 210 3.57 -2.48 -2.25
C SER A 210 2.83 -3.06 -3.46
N GLU A 211 3.48 -3.96 -4.21
CA GLU A 211 2.82 -4.60 -5.36
C GLU A 211 1.57 -5.38 -4.93
N PHE A 212 1.61 -6.04 -3.77
CA PHE A 212 0.47 -6.74 -3.19
C PHE A 212 -0.74 -5.80 -2.97
N PHE A 213 -0.52 -4.62 -2.37
CA PHE A 213 -1.59 -3.63 -2.22
C PHE A 213 -2.01 -3.01 -3.56
N ARG A 214 -1.04 -2.71 -4.43
CA ARG A 214 -1.27 -2.05 -5.73
C ARG A 214 -2.24 -2.85 -6.61
N VAL A 215 -2.03 -4.16 -6.77
CA VAL A 215 -2.90 -5.01 -7.60
C VAL A 215 -4.32 -5.14 -7.03
N LEU A 216 -4.46 -5.09 -5.71
CA LEU A 216 -5.75 -5.05 -5.03
C LEU A 216 -6.46 -3.71 -5.27
N ARG A 217 -5.76 -2.59 -5.08
CA ARG A 217 -6.27 -1.23 -5.29
C ARG A 217 -6.69 -1.01 -6.73
N ASP A 218 -5.84 -1.40 -7.68
CA ASP A 218 -6.02 -1.16 -9.12
C ASP A 218 -6.93 -2.20 -9.78
N GLN A 219 -7.51 -3.13 -8.99
CA GLN A 219 -8.39 -4.19 -9.46
C GLN A 219 -7.76 -5.08 -10.54
N GLN A 220 -6.44 -5.24 -10.48
CA GLN A 220 -5.70 -6.14 -11.36
C GLN A 220 -5.88 -7.58 -10.87
N VAL A 221 -6.48 -8.42 -11.71
CA VAL A 221 -6.60 -9.87 -11.44
C VAL A 221 -5.22 -10.50 -11.52
N THR A 222 -4.92 -11.40 -10.58
CA THR A 222 -3.65 -12.12 -10.50
C THR A 222 -3.91 -13.62 -10.38
N ASP A 223 -2.87 -14.42 -10.60
CA ASP A 223 -2.85 -15.86 -10.34
C ASP A 223 -2.29 -16.20 -8.95
N VAL A 224 -1.99 -15.19 -8.12
CA VAL A 224 -1.42 -15.32 -6.78
C VAL A 224 -2.53 -15.59 -5.76
N PRO A 225 -2.65 -16.79 -5.18
CA PRO A 225 -3.81 -17.16 -4.35
C PRO A 225 -3.99 -16.28 -3.10
N ALA A 226 -2.90 -15.82 -2.49
CA ALA A 226 -2.94 -14.96 -1.31
C ALA A 226 -3.58 -13.59 -1.62
N VAL A 227 -3.26 -12.99 -2.78
CA VAL A 227 -3.88 -11.75 -3.25
C VAL A 227 -5.37 -11.96 -3.47
N GLU A 228 -5.74 -13.00 -4.21
CA GLU A 228 -7.14 -13.24 -4.57
C GLU A 228 -8.01 -13.58 -3.35
N THR A 229 -7.45 -14.28 -2.36
CA THR A 229 -8.13 -14.54 -1.07
C THR A 229 -8.40 -13.25 -0.31
N ARG A 230 -7.50 -12.26 -0.37
CA ARG A 230 -7.63 -10.97 0.32
C ARG A 230 -8.58 -9.99 -0.38
N ARG A 231 -8.88 -10.22 -1.66
CA ARG A 231 -9.59 -9.26 -2.53
C ARG A 231 -10.94 -8.81 -1.99
N ALA A 232 -11.81 -9.73 -1.59
CA ALA A 232 -13.16 -9.37 -1.13
C ALA A 232 -13.12 -8.44 0.11
N ALA A 233 -12.23 -8.73 1.07
CA ALA A 233 -12.04 -7.88 2.24
C ALA A 233 -11.53 -6.48 1.87
N MET A 234 -10.63 -6.39 0.88
CA MET A 234 -10.14 -5.10 0.41
C MET A 234 -11.17 -4.31 -0.38
N GLU A 235 -12.00 -4.95 -1.19
CA GLU A 235 -13.10 -4.28 -1.90
C GLU A 235 -14.10 -3.63 -0.92
N ASP A 236 -14.42 -4.30 0.19
CA ASP A 236 -15.23 -3.71 1.27
C ASP A 236 -14.53 -2.49 1.90
N ILE A 237 -13.22 -2.57 2.15
CA ILE A 237 -12.43 -1.45 2.69
C ILE A 237 -12.43 -0.26 1.73
N PHE A 238 -12.13 -0.46 0.44
CA PHE A 238 -12.14 0.61 -0.56
C PHE A 238 -13.53 1.26 -0.70
N THR A 239 -14.59 0.45 -0.63
CA THR A 239 -15.98 0.95 -0.69
C THR A 239 -16.31 1.85 0.51
N ARG A 240 -15.90 1.45 1.71
CA ARG A 240 -16.12 2.23 2.94
C ARG A 240 -15.30 3.51 2.97
N LEU A 241 -14.03 3.43 2.55
CA LEU A 241 -13.16 4.61 2.41
C LEU A 241 -13.73 5.60 1.39
N ALA A 242 -14.22 5.13 0.24
CA ALA A 242 -14.85 5.98 -0.77
C ALA A 242 -16.10 6.68 -0.22
N THR A 243 -16.90 5.97 0.59
CA THR A 243 -18.07 6.55 1.28
C THR A 243 -17.65 7.63 2.29
N ALA A 244 -16.50 7.45 2.95
CA ALA A 244 -15.89 8.43 3.84
C ALA A 244 -15.11 9.54 3.11
N GLY A 245 -15.21 9.64 1.78
CA GLY A 245 -14.58 10.70 0.99
C GLY A 245 -13.09 10.46 0.69
N VAL A 246 -12.60 9.22 0.79
CA VAL A 246 -11.25 8.82 0.38
C VAL A 246 -11.36 7.96 -0.89
N PRO A 247 -11.10 8.52 -2.09
CA PRO A 247 -11.18 7.78 -3.34
C PRO A 247 -10.21 6.59 -3.38
N ARG A 248 -10.58 5.52 -4.08
CA ARG A 248 -9.74 4.31 -4.24
C ARG A 248 -8.31 4.58 -4.70
N ALA A 249 -8.11 5.58 -5.56
CA ALA A 249 -6.81 5.90 -6.14
C ALA A 249 -5.88 6.67 -5.18
N GLU A 250 -6.43 7.17 -4.06
CA GLU A 250 -5.69 7.94 -3.05
C GLU A 250 -5.07 7.09 -1.96
#